data_AF-A0A9E2GVL6-F1
#
_entry.id   AF-A0A9E2GVL6-F1
#
_cell.length_a   1.000
_cell.length_b   1.000
_cell.length_c   1.000
_cell.angle_alpha   90.00
_cell.angle_beta   90.00
_cell.angle_gamma   90.00
#
_symmetry.space_group_name_H-M   'P 1'
#
loop_
_entity.id
_entity.type
_entity.pdbx_description
1 polymer ?
#
loop_
_entity_poly.entity_id
_entity_poly.type
_entity_poly.pdbx_seq_one_letter_code
_entity_poly.pdbx_strand_id
1 'polypeptide(L)' 'CPAGLDPQHLWKCLRKGFIEEAQSHGLSRCLECGLCSYACPSKIELAQDFRVARGKASRSGKGEGR' A
#
# COMPACT_ATOMS: atom_id res chain seq x y z
N CYS A 1 2.45 -6.07 10.50
CA CYS A 1 1.19 -5.29 10.53
C CYS A 1 0.16 -6.08 11.33
N PRO A 2 -0.63 -5.48 12.24
CA PRO A 2 -1.64 -6.22 13.02
C PRO A 2 -2.72 -6.87 12.12
N ALA A 3 -2.93 -6.34 10.91
CA ALA A 3 -3.85 -6.92 9.92
C ALA A 3 -3.25 -8.11 9.13
N GLY A 4 -2.02 -8.54 9.45
CA GLY A 4 -1.33 -9.61 8.74
C GLY A 4 -0.77 -9.20 7.37
N LEU A 5 -0.63 -7.91 7.10
CA LEU A 5 -0.04 -7.38 5.86
C LEU A 5 1.48 -7.34 5.92
N ASP A 6 2.12 -7.45 4.76
CA ASP A 6 3.53 -7.17 4.54
C ASP A 6 3.72 -5.75 3.98
N PRO A 7 4.06 -4.74 4.82
CA PRO A 7 4.16 -3.36 4.38
C PRO A 7 5.31 -3.16 3.40
N GLN A 8 6.37 -3.96 3.50
CA GLN A 8 7.55 -3.81 2.67
C GLN A 8 7.26 -4.21 1.22
N HIS A 9 6.57 -5.33 1.02
CA HIS A 9 6.13 -5.83 -0.27
C HIS A 9 5.08 -4.90 -0.90
N LEU A 10 4.07 -4.52 -0.13
CA LEU A 10 3.07 -3.55 -0.57
C LEU A 10 3.73 -2.26 -1.07
N TRP A 11 4.65 -1.71 -0.29
CA TRP A 11 5.35 -0.49 -0.68
C TRP A 11 6.24 -0.66 -1.92
N LYS A 12 6.88 -1.81 -2.10
CA LYS A 12 7.61 -2.13 -3.34
C LYS A 12 6.67 -2.14 -4.56
N CYS A 13 5.48 -2.73 -4.45
CA CYS A 13 4.47 -2.70 -5.52
C CYS A 13 4.06 -1.26 -5.83
N LEU A 14 3.75 -0.47 -4.80
CA LEU A 14 3.35 0.93 -4.95
C LEU A 14 4.45 1.79 -5.57
N ARG A 15 5.72 1.58 -5.20
CA ARG A 15 6.86 2.27 -5.84
C ARG A 15 7.03 1.95 -7.32
N LYS A 16 6.60 0.77 -7.75
CA LYS A 16 6.60 0.37 -9.18
C LYS A 16 5.35 0.85 -9.92
N GLY A 17 4.33 1.33 -9.19
CA GLY A 17 3.04 1.71 -9.75
C GLY A 17 2.03 0.56 -9.84
N PHE A 18 2.37 -0.63 -9.35
CA PHE A 18 1.52 -1.83 -9.39
C PHE A 18 0.48 -1.79 -8.27
N ILE A 19 -0.57 -1.01 -8.50
CA ILE A 19 -1.68 -0.82 -7.55
C ILE A 19 -2.55 -2.08 -7.47
N GLU A 20 -2.77 -2.77 -8.59
CA GLU A 20 -3.59 -3.99 -8.63
C GLU A 20 -2.91 -5.12 -7.86
N GLU A 21 -1.61 -5.32 -8.05
CA GLU A 21 -0.83 -6.28 -7.26
C GLU A 21 -0.85 -5.94 -5.77
N ALA A 22 -0.71 -4.66 -5.42
CA ALA A 22 -0.81 -4.24 -4.03
C ALA A 22 -2.20 -4.57 -3.44
N GLN A 23 -3.28 -4.44 -4.23
CA GLN A 23 -4.62 -4.87 -3.81
C GLN A 23 -4.71 -6.38 -3.58
N SER A 24 -4.18 -7.20 -4.49
CA SER A 24 -4.12 -8.66 -4.33
C SER A 24 -3.35 -9.08 -3.07
N HIS A 25 -2.34 -8.30 -2.69
CA HIS A 25 -1.59 -8.49 -1.45
C HIS A 25 -2.24 -7.90 -0.19
N GLY A 26 -3.47 -7.37 -0.30
CA GLY A 26 -4.27 -6.92 0.83
C GLY A 26 -4.14 -5.44 1.17
N LEU A 27 -3.72 -4.58 0.23
CA LEU A 27 -3.74 -3.11 0.43
C LEU A 27 -5.09 -2.60 0.94
N SER A 28 -6.20 -3.23 0.51
CA SER A 28 -7.56 -2.93 0.96
C SER A 28 -7.81 -3.22 2.44
N ARG A 29 -7.04 -4.13 3.05
CA ARG A 29 -7.12 -4.49 4.48
C ARG A 29 -6.31 -3.56 5.37
N CYS A 30 -5.63 -2.56 4.81
CA CYS A 30 -4.86 -1.60 5.60
C CYS A 30 -5.77 -0.82 6.55
N LEU A 31 -5.49 -0.94 7.85
CA LEU A 31 -6.26 -0.29 8.94
C LEU A 31 -5.87 1.18 9.16
N GLU A 32 -4.96 1.74 8.36
CA GLU A 32 -4.46 3.11 8.52
C GLU A 32 -3.88 3.44 9.91
N CYS A 33 -3.46 2.39 10.64
CA CYS A 33 -2.94 2.52 12.01
C CYS A 33 -1.57 3.23 12.14
N GLY A 34 -0.88 3.54 11.04
CA GLY A 34 0.40 4.27 11.07
C GLY A 34 1.63 3.48 11.57
N LEU A 35 1.44 2.28 12.14
CA LEU A 35 2.51 1.45 12.71
C LEU A 35 3.68 1.19 11.74
N CYS A 36 3.39 1.00 10.45
CA CYS A 36 4.43 0.77 9.44
C CYS A 36 5.33 2.00 9.23
N SER A 37 4.76 3.22 9.19
CA SER A 37 5.54 4.46 9.11
C SER A 37 6.37 4.66 10.37
N TYR A 38 5.76 4.43 11.55
CA TYR A 38 6.43 4.62 12.83
C TYR A 38 7.63 3.67 13.02
N ALA A 39 7.44 2.39 12.70
CA ALA A 39 8.47 1.36 12.85
C ALA A 39 9.54 1.39 11.74
N CYS A 40 9.37 2.18 10.67
CA CYS A 40 10.28 2.18 9.54
C CYS A 40 11.64 2.82 9.91
N PRO A 41 12.76 2.08 9.79
CA PRO A 41 14.09 2.63 10.10
C PRO A 41 14.50 3.73 9.11
N SER A 42 14.02 3.67 7.87
CA SER A 42 14.30 4.66 6.82
C SER A 42 13.39 5.90 6.87
N LYS A 43 12.51 6.01 7.88
CA LYS A 43 11.58 7.14 8.06
C LYS A 43 10.68 7.42 6.85
N ILE A 44 10.31 6.37 6.11
CA ILE A 44 9.40 6.46 4.97
C ILE A 44 7.96 6.47 5.47
N GLU A 45 7.12 7.32 4.87
CA GLU A 45 5.69 7.46 5.23
C GLU A 45 4.79 6.39 4.58
N LEU A 46 5.08 5.12 4.86
CA LEU A 46 4.36 3.95 4.34
C LEU A 46 2.84 4.06 4.47
N ALA A 47 2.34 4.53 5.61
CA ALA A 47 0.91 4.67 5.87
C ALA A 47 0.24 5.70 4.94
N GLN A 48 0.94 6.79 4.60
CA GLN A 48 0.44 7.80 3.67
C GLN A 48 0.39 7.23 2.24
N ASP A 49 1.45 6.55 1.81
CA ASP A 49 1.47 5.87 0.51
C ASP A 49 0.31 4.87 0.38
N PHE A 50 0.05 4.08 1.42
CA PHE A 50 -1.06 3.12 1.43
C PHE A 50 -2.42 3.79 1.35
N ARG A 51 -2.63 4.88 2.10
CA ARG A 51 -3.88 5.66 2.05
C ARG A 51 -4.14 6.22 0.65
N VAL A 52 -3.12 6.83 0.05
CA VAL A 52 -3.21 7.39 -1.32
C VAL A 52 -3.46 6.29 -2.34
N ALA A 53 -2.71 5.18 -2.26
CA ALA A 53 -2.87 4.06 -3.17
C ALA A 53 -4.24 3.39 -3.07
N ARG A 54 -4.78 3.23 -1.85
CA ARG A 54 -6.13 2.69 -1.63
C ARG A 54 -7.19 3.60 -2.27
N GLY A 55 -7.03 4.91 -2.15
CA GLY A 55 -7.87 5.90 -2.83
C GLY A 55 -7.80 5.80 -4.36
N LYS A 56 -6.59 5.63 -4.92
CA LYS A 56 -6.40 5.41 -6.37
C LYS A 56 -7.06 4.12 -6.83
N ALA A 57 -6.88 3.05 -6.07
CA ALA A 57 -7.39 1.73 -6.41
C ALA A 57 -8.92 1.67 -6.40
N SER A 58 -9.59 2.40 -5.49
CA SER A 58 -11.06 2.53 -5.49
C SER A 58 -11.64 3.22 -6.73
N ARG A 59 -10.81 3.95 -7.48
CA ARG A 59 -11.18 4.65 -8.72
C ARG A 59 -10.72 3.93 -9.98
N SER A 60 -9.90 2.89 -9.84
CA SER A 60 -9.15 2.26 -10.93
C SER A 60 -9.64 0.84 -11.18
N GLY A 61 -10.94 0.67 -11.45
CA GLY A 61 -11.48 -0.56 -12.04
C GLY A 61 -11.16 -0.72 -13.54
N LYS A 62 -10.15 -0.01 -14.08
CA LYS A 62 -9.74 -0.10 -15.49
C LYS A 62 -8.37 0.55 -15.70
N GLY A 63 -7.35 -0.26 -16.03
CA GLY A 63 -6.17 0.22 -16.74
C GLY A 63 -4.82 0.06 -16.02
N GLU A 64 -4.39 -1.17 -15.73
CA GLU A 64 -2.97 -1.51 -15.68
C GLU A 64 -2.52 -1.83 -17.12
N GLY A 65 -1.83 -0.87 -17.74
CA GLY A 65 -1.25 -1.00 -19.06
C GLY A 65 -0.05 -0.07 -19.16
N ARG A 66 1.14 -0.65 -19.02
CA ARG A 66 2.37 -0.13 -19.60
C ARG A 66 2.83 -1.10 -20.66
#